data_AF-A0AAQ0QLH5-F1
#
_entry.id   AF-A0AAQ0QLH5-F1
#
_cell.length_a   1.000
_cell.length_b   1.000
_cell.length_c   1.000
_cell.angle_alpha   90.00
_cell.angle_beta   90.00
_cell.angle_gamma   90.00
#
_symmetry.space_group_name_H-M   'P 1'
#
loop_
_entity.id
_entity.type
_entity.pdbx_description
1 polymer ?
#
loop_
_entity_poly.entity_id
_entity_poly.type
_entity_poly.pdbx_seq_one_letter_code
_entity_poly.pdbx_strand_id
1 'polypeptide(L)'
;MSASGCDDSYTEQMVRDYIEHGKQPNFHYLDQQGFACAWIIIRADIDRRRRRNERARERRRQLRARLQAEREAAEKDARKAARLERKAASTRSSREKSKAMRAAKAARDRIAGRNQAPRTSSAPSCLSHATYTKENRQPSRQRFADRFRGPGYKNAATAGGGLP
;
A
#
# COMPACT_ATOMS: atom_id res chain seq x y z
N MET A 1 -6.15 38.17 68.51
CA MET A 1 -7.26 37.33 68.02
C MET A 1 -6.63 36.15 67.30
N SER A 2 -6.68 34.97 67.92
CA SER A 2 -6.03 33.78 67.40
C SER A 2 -6.77 33.27 66.17
N ALA A 3 -6.04 33.00 65.09
CA ALA A 3 -6.53 32.26 63.95
C ALA A 3 -6.84 30.82 64.41
N SER A 4 -8.08 30.59 64.82
CA SER A 4 -8.71 29.26 64.77
C SER A 4 -8.61 28.85 63.30
N GLY A 5 -7.71 27.95 62.92
CA GLY A 5 -7.61 26.62 63.49
C GLY A 5 -8.72 25.83 62.82
N CYS A 6 -8.53 25.48 61.56
CA CYS A 6 -9.33 24.49 60.85
C CYS A 6 -9.15 23.15 61.56
N ASP A 7 -9.80 22.96 62.70
CA ASP A 7 -10.02 21.66 63.32
C ASP A 7 -11.07 20.89 62.50
N ASP A 8 -10.79 20.71 61.21
CA ASP A 8 -11.76 20.27 60.21
C ASP A 8 -11.69 18.76 59.96
N SER A 9 -11.32 18.01 61.00
CA SER A 9 -11.23 16.54 60.98
C SER A 9 -12.53 15.88 60.53
N TYR A 10 -13.67 16.50 60.86
CA TYR A 10 -14.99 16.08 60.37
C TYR A 10 -15.13 16.24 58.85
N THR A 11 -14.73 17.39 58.30
CA THR A 11 -14.81 17.66 56.86
C THR A 11 -13.82 16.79 56.07
N GLU A 12 -12.61 16.60 56.58
CA GLU A 12 -11.64 15.69 55.98
C GLU A 12 -12.14 14.24 55.98
N GLN A 13 -12.69 13.76 57.10
CA GLN A 13 -13.25 12.42 57.20
C GLN A 13 -14.47 12.26 56.28
N MET A 14 -15.36 13.26 56.23
CA MET A 14 -16.53 13.26 55.36
C MET A 14 -16.11 13.19 53.88
N VAL A 15 -15.10 13.96 53.47
CA VAL A 15 -14.58 13.94 52.10
C VAL A 15 -13.86 12.63 51.80
N ARG A 16 -13.13 12.08 52.77
CA ARG A 16 -12.49 10.77 52.65
C ARG A 16 -13.53 9.67 52.45
N ASP A 17 -14.60 9.67 53.25
CA ASP A 17 -15.74 8.78 53.12
C ASP A 17 -16.42 8.89 51.74
N TYR A 18 -16.52 10.09 51.18
CA TYR A 18 -17.02 10.29 49.82
C TYR A 18 -16.07 9.71 48.75
N ILE A 19 -14.77 9.97 48.88
CA ILE A 19 -13.77 9.56 47.89
C ILE A 19 -13.56 8.04 47.89
N GLU A 20 -13.44 7.45 49.08
CA GLU A 20 -13.10 6.03 49.30
C GLU A 20 -14.35 5.14 49.26
N HIS A 21 -15.47 5.59 49.84
CA HIS A 21 -16.67 4.77 50.02
C HIS A 21 -17.88 5.26 49.21
N GLY A 22 -17.77 6.37 48.47
CA GLY A 22 -18.87 6.91 47.67
C GLY A 22 -20.03 7.46 48.50
N LYS A 23 -19.84 7.66 49.81
CA LYS A 23 -20.87 8.20 50.70
C LYS A 23 -21.08 9.68 50.40
N GLN A 24 -22.32 10.09 50.11
CA GLN A 24 -22.61 11.49 49.82
C GLN A 24 -22.24 12.37 51.03
N PRO A 25 -21.40 13.40 50.85
CA PRO A 25 -21.03 14.32 51.91
C PRO A 25 -22.26 15.14 52.34
N ASN A 26 -22.47 15.24 53.65
CA ASN A 26 -23.56 16.05 54.20
C ASN A 26 -23.09 17.49 54.41
N PHE A 27 -23.29 18.32 53.39
CA PHE A 27 -22.87 19.71 53.40
C PHE A 27 -23.70 20.62 54.33
N HIS A 28 -24.82 20.14 54.89
CA HIS A 28 -25.71 20.98 55.70
C HIS A 28 -25.07 21.53 56.98
N TYR A 29 -24.02 20.89 57.47
CA TYR A 29 -23.32 21.27 58.71
C TYR A 29 -22.00 22.00 58.47
N LEU A 30 -21.64 22.26 57.22
CA LEU A 30 -20.42 22.99 56.89
C LEU A 30 -20.70 24.48 56.84
N ASP A 31 -19.79 25.27 57.42
CA ASP A 31 -19.72 26.70 57.15
C ASP A 31 -19.11 26.95 55.75
N GLN A 32 -19.05 28.21 55.34
CA GLN A 32 -18.52 28.57 54.02
C GLN A 32 -17.06 28.13 53.83
N GLN A 33 -16.28 28.07 54.92
CA GLN A 33 -14.87 27.67 54.88
C GLN A 33 -14.72 26.15 54.75
N GLY A 34 -15.48 25.36 55.51
CA GLY A 34 -15.54 23.91 55.41
C GLY A 34 -16.06 23.43 54.05
N PHE A 35 -17.03 24.14 53.47
CA PHE A 35 -17.46 23.86 52.10
C PHE A 35 -16.34 24.10 51.08
N ALA A 36 -15.61 25.22 51.20
CA ALA A 36 -14.48 25.52 50.33
C ALA A 36 -13.35 24.47 50.47
N CYS A 37 -13.02 24.06 51.70
CA CYS A 37 -12.06 23.00 51.98
C CYS A 37 -12.47 21.67 51.34
N ALA A 38 -13.73 21.25 51.53
CA ALA A 38 -14.26 20.03 50.93
C ALA A 38 -14.18 20.05 49.41
N TRP A 39 -14.54 21.17 48.79
CA TRP A 39 -14.51 21.34 47.34
C TRP A 39 -13.09 21.23 46.76
N ILE A 40 -12.09 21.83 47.43
CA ILE A 40 -10.69 21.75 46.99
C ILE A 40 -10.20 20.30 46.98
N ILE A 41 -10.50 19.54 48.03
CA ILE A 41 -10.08 18.14 48.15
C ILE A 41 -10.77 17.26 47.10
N ILE A 42 -12.09 17.40 46.94
CA ILE A 42 -12.86 16.65 45.94
C ILE A 42 -12.35 16.96 44.52
N ARG A 43 -12.11 18.24 44.20
CA ARG A 43 -11.59 18.65 42.89
C ARG A 43 -10.21 18.06 42.62
N ALA A 44 -9.32 18.06 43.62
CA ALA A 44 -8.00 17.46 43.50
C ALA A 44 -8.07 15.93 43.26
N ASP A 45 -9.03 15.23 43.86
CA ASP A 45 -9.25 13.81 43.58
C ASP A 45 -9.79 13.55 42.17
N ILE A 46 -10.77 14.33 41.71
CA ILE A 46 -11.31 14.25 40.35
C ILE A 46 -10.20 14.45 39.32
N ASP A 47 -9.35 15.46 39.49
CA ASP A 47 -8.24 15.72 38.58
C ASP A 47 -7.20 14.59 38.60
N ARG A 48 -6.90 14.02 39.77
CA ARG A 48 -6.05 12.82 39.88
C ARG A 48 -6.65 11.62 39.13
N ARG A 49 -7.96 11.38 39.26
CA ARG A 49 -8.68 10.33 38.50
C ARG A 49 -8.65 10.58 36.99
N ARG A 50 -8.89 11.82 36.55
CA ARG A 50 -8.82 12.20 35.12
C ARG A 50 -7.43 11.94 34.54
N ARG A 51 -6.36 12.34 35.23
CA ARG A 51 -4.98 12.09 34.79
C ARG A 51 -4.65 10.60 34.69
N ARG A 52 -5.10 9.78 35.66
CA ARG A 52 -4.93 8.31 35.59
C ARG A 52 -5.68 7.70 34.39
N ASN A 53 -6.92 8.11 34.19
CA ASN A 53 -7.73 7.63 33.07
C ASN A 53 -7.16 8.06 31.71
N GLU A 54 -6.64 9.28 31.60
CA GLU A 54 -6.03 9.75 30.36
C GLU A 54 -4.76 8.96 30.03
N ARG A 55 -3.88 8.73 31.00
CA ARG A 55 -2.71 7.84 30.82
C ARG A 55 -3.11 6.42 30.40
N ALA A 56 -4.17 5.87 30.97
CA ALA A 56 -4.69 4.56 30.59
C ALA A 56 -5.23 4.56 29.15
N ARG A 57 -5.93 5.63 28.74
CA ARG A 57 -6.40 5.81 27.36
C ARG A 57 -5.23 5.96 26.39
N GLU A 58 -4.22 6.76 26.72
CA GLU A 58 -3.00 6.92 25.91
C GLU A 58 -2.29 5.59 25.70
N ARG A 59 -2.09 4.79 26.76
CA ARG A 59 -1.53 3.44 26.64
C ARG A 59 -2.34 2.55 25.69
N ARG A 60 -3.68 2.62 25.76
CA ARG A 60 -4.56 1.89 24.84
C ARG A 60 -4.44 2.40 23.40
N ARG A 61 -4.33 3.72 23.18
CA ARG A 61 -4.09 4.29 21.85
C ARG A 61 -2.76 3.83 21.28
N GLN A 62 -1.69 3.87 22.09
CA GLN A 62 -0.36 3.40 21.70
C GLN A 62 -0.36 1.90 21.35
N LEU A 63 -1.02 1.07 22.15
CA LEU A 63 -1.16 -0.36 21.85
C LEU A 63 -1.88 -0.59 20.53
N ARG A 64 -3.01 0.09 20.30
CA ARG A 64 -3.75 -0.01 19.04
C ARG A 64 -2.91 0.44 17.84
N ALA A 65 -2.17 1.53 17.99
CA ALA A 65 -1.27 2.03 16.95
C ALA A 65 -0.16 1.02 16.63
N ARG A 66 0.44 0.37 17.64
CA ARG A 66 1.44 -0.69 17.44
C ARG A 66 0.84 -1.90 16.72
N LEU A 67 -0.31 -2.40 17.17
CA LEU A 67 -1.00 -3.53 16.53
C LEU A 67 -1.39 -3.21 15.08
N GLN A 68 -1.80 -1.97 14.80
CA GLN A 68 -2.11 -1.54 13.45
C GLN A 68 -0.85 -1.49 12.57
N ALA A 69 0.26 -0.96 13.10
CA ALA A 69 1.54 -0.95 12.38
C ALA A 69 2.05 -2.37 12.08
N GLU A 70 1.91 -3.31 13.02
CA GLU A 70 2.25 -4.72 12.81
C GLU A 70 1.38 -5.36 11.71
N ARG A 71 0.07 -5.09 11.72
CA ARG A 71 -0.84 -5.57 10.65
C ARG A 71 -0.49 -4.99 9.29
N GLU A 72 -0.20 -3.69 9.21
CA GLU A 72 0.21 -3.03 7.98
C GLU A 72 1.54 -3.57 7.45
N ALA A 73 2.49 -3.88 8.34
CA ALA A 73 3.75 -4.52 7.98
C ALA A 73 3.52 -5.93 7.40
N ALA A 74 2.72 -6.75 8.09
CA ALA A 74 2.36 -8.08 7.62
C ALA A 74 1.62 -8.04 6.26
N GLU A 75 0.72 -7.08 6.07
CA GLU A 75 0.01 -6.91 4.79
C GLU A 75 0.96 -6.48 3.67
N LYS A 76 1.91 -5.57 3.94
CA LYS A 76 2.94 -5.18 2.97
C LYS A 76 3.78 -6.38 2.55
N ASP A 77 4.16 -7.24 3.48
CA ASP A 77 4.96 -8.42 3.18
C ASP A 77 4.16 -9.48 2.41
N ALA A 78 2.89 -9.68 2.76
CA ALA A 78 1.98 -10.53 1.99
C ALA A 78 1.82 -10.01 0.54
N ARG A 79 1.68 -8.70 0.35
CA ARG A 79 1.61 -8.07 -0.98
C ARG A 79 2.91 -8.27 -1.77
N LYS A 80 4.09 -8.19 -1.13
CA LYS A 80 5.38 -8.48 -1.78
C LYS A 80 5.47 -9.94 -2.20
N ALA A 81 5.08 -10.87 -1.33
CA ALA A 81 5.07 -12.31 -1.62
C ALA A 81 4.15 -12.62 -2.81
N ALA A 82 2.91 -12.12 -2.79
CA ALA A 82 1.96 -12.28 -3.89
C ALA A 82 2.49 -11.70 -5.22
N ARG A 83 3.24 -10.58 -5.17
CA ARG A 83 3.88 -10.00 -6.37
C ARG A 83 5.00 -10.91 -6.90
N LEU A 84 5.78 -11.52 -6.02
CA LEU A 84 6.83 -12.47 -6.40
C LEU A 84 6.24 -13.74 -7.01
N GLU A 85 5.15 -14.28 -6.45
CA GLU A 85 4.45 -15.43 -7.02
C GLU A 85 3.89 -15.13 -8.41
N ARG A 86 3.25 -13.96 -8.61
CA ARG A 86 2.78 -13.54 -9.94
C ARG A 86 3.93 -13.43 -10.95
N LYS A 87 5.08 -12.88 -10.53
CA LYS A 87 6.29 -12.83 -11.39
C LYS A 87 6.80 -14.23 -11.72
N ALA A 88 6.87 -15.12 -10.73
CA ALA A 88 7.31 -16.51 -10.93
C ALA A 88 6.36 -17.31 -11.83
N ALA A 89 5.05 -17.12 -11.70
CA ALA A 89 4.05 -17.72 -12.58
C ALA A 89 4.19 -17.21 -14.02
N SER A 90 4.41 -15.90 -14.19
CA SER A 90 4.63 -15.29 -15.51
C SER A 90 5.91 -15.81 -16.18
N THR A 91 7.00 -15.99 -15.43
CA THR A 91 8.27 -16.51 -16.01
C THR A 91 8.15 -17.99 -16.39
N ARG A 92 7.47 -18.81 -15.57
CA ARG A 92 7.19 -20.22 -15.90
C ARG A 92 6.35 -20.33 -17.18
N SER A 93 5.25 -19.59 -17.28
CA SER A 93 4.41 -19.56 -18.48
C SER A 93 5.17 -19.09 -19.73
N SER A 94 6.00 -18.04 -19.60
CA SER A 94 6.82 -17.57 -20.72
C SER A 94 7.85 -18.62 -21.19
N ARG A 95 8.43 -19.37 -20.25
CA ARG A 95 9.43 -20.41 -20.54
C ARG A 95 8.79 -21.62 -21.23
N GLU A 96 7.59 -22.01 -20.81
CA GLU A 96 6.79 -23.06 -21.47
C GLU A 96 6.38 -22.65 -22.89
N LYS A 97 5.87 -21.43 -23.07
CA LYS A 97 5.54 -20.90 -24.40
C LYS A 97 6.77 -20.87 -25.32
N SER A 98 7.94 -20.47 -24.81
CA SER A 98 9.19 -20.48 -25.59
C SER A 98 9.64 -21.91 -25.95
N LYS A 99 9.53 -22.88 -25.03
CA LYS A 99 9.82 -24.29 -25.31
C LYS A 99 8.88 -24.86 -26.38
N ALA A 100 7.58 -24.60 -26.27
CA ALA A 100 6.58 -25.04 -27.25
C ALA A 100 6.87 -24.44 -28.64
N MET A 101 7.21 -23.14 -28.71
CA MET A 101 7.55 -22.48 -29.97
C MET A 101 8.82 -23.06 -30.60
N ARG A 102 9.86 -23.36 -29.80
CA ARG A 102 11.07 -24.03 -30.29
C ARG A 102 10.79 -25.45 -30.79
N ALA A 103 9.96 -26.22 -30.08
CA ALA A 103 9.57 -27.56 -30.50
C ALA A 103 8.76 -27.54 -31.82
N ALA A 104 7.82 -26.60 -31.96
CA ALA A 104 7.06 -26.41 -33.19
C ALA A 104 7.95 -25.99 -34.37
N LYS A 105 8.94 -25.11 -34.13
CA LYS A 105 9.94 -24.75 -35.14
C LYS A 105 10.79 -25.95 -35.55
N ALA A 106 11.31 -26.71 -34.59
CA ALA A 106 12.10 -27.92 -34.87
C ALA A 106 11.29 -28.98 -35.64
N ALA A 107 9.99 -29.12 -35.35
CA ALA A 107 9.10 -30.01 -36.12
C ALA A 107 8.92 -29.52 -37.56
N ARG A 108 8.71 -28.20 -37.77
CA ARG A 108 8.67 -27.60 -39.11
C ARG A 108 9.98 -27.79 -39.87
N ASP A 109 11.11 -27.54 -39.22
CA ASP A 109 12.44 -27.68 -39.84
C ASP A 109 12.72 -29.14 -40.23
N ARG A 110 12.27 -30.12 -39.42
CA ARG A 110 12.34 -31.55 -39.79
C ARG A 110 11.46 -31.89 -41.01
N ILE A 111 10.24 -31.35 -41.09
CA ILE A 111 9.36 -31.57 -42.24
C ILE A 111 9.95 -30.91 -43.49
N ALA A 112 10.48 -29.69 -43.37
CA ALA A 112 11.15 -28.97 -44.46
C ALA A 112 12.41 -29.70 -44.94
N GLY A 113 13.21 -30.26 -44.03
CA GLY A 113 14.36 -31.10 -44.35
C GLY A 113 13.99 -32.45 -44.96
N ARG A 114 12.84 -33.02 -44.57
CA ARG A 114 12.30 -34.28 -45.14
C ARG A 114 11.72 -34.10 -46.54
N ASN A 115 11.30 -32.89 -46.89
CA ASN A 115 10.88 -32.50 -48.25
C ASN A 115 12.04 -32.03 -49.13
N GLN A 116 13.27 -31.92 -48.59
CA GLN A 116 14.45 -31.88 -49.43
C GLN A 116 14.83 -33.31 -49.81
N ALA A 117 14.19 -33.81 -50.87
CA ALA A 117 14.75 -34.93 -51.62
C ALA A 117 16.21 -34.60 -51.98
N PRO A 118 17.15 -35.56 -51.93
CA PRO A 118 18.49 -35.33 -52.43
C PRO A 118 18.34 -34.91 -53.89
N ARG A 119 18.73 -33.69 -54.22
CA ARG A 119 18.83 -33.26 -55.62
C ARG A 119 20.02 -33.98 -56.24
N THR A 120 19.87 -35.26 -56.49
CA THR A 120 20.69 -36.00 -57.44
C THR A 120 20.03 -35.83 -58.81
N SER A 121 20.41 -34.77 -59.51
CA SER A 121 20.52 -34.82 -60.96
C SER A 121 21.42 -33.70 -61.45
N SER A 122 22.53 -34.13 -62.02
CA SER A 122 23.38 -33.43 -62.95
C SER A 122 22.56 -32.78 -64.08
N ALA A 123 22.64 -31.46 -64.22
CA ALA A 123 22.66 -30.75 -65.50
C ALA A 123 22.96 -29.24 -65.26
N PRO A 124 23.95 -28.64 -65.94
CA PRO A 124 24.11 -27.19 -65.93
C PRO A 124 23.09 -26.60 -66.92
N SER A 125 22.04 -25.96 -66.42
CA SER A 125 21.11 -25.21 -67.28
C SER A 125 21.40 -23.72 -67.13
N CYS A 126 22.05 -23.19 -68.15
CA CYS A 126 22.22 -21.78 -68.45
C CYS A 126 20.87 -21.16 -68.85
N LEU A 127 20.10 -20.61 -67.90
CA LEU A 127 18.99 -19.71 -68.24
C LEU A 127 18.79 -18.64 -67.15
N SER A 128 19.20 -17.43 -67.53
CA SER A 128 18.64 -16.10 -67.22
C SER A 128 18.12 -15.80 -65.81
N HIS A 129 18.86 -14.93 -65.12
CA HIS A 129 18.42 -14.18 -63.95
C HIS A 129 17.24 -13.25 -64.30
N ALA A 130 16.01 -13.65 -63.97
CA ALA A 130 14.91 -12.69 -63.83
C ALA A 130 15.06 -11.98 -62.47
N THR A 131 15.42 -10.70 -62.49
CA THR A 131 15.53 -9.83 -61.32
C THR A 131 14.14 -9.58 -60.74
N TYR A 132 13.73 -10.40 -59.76
CA TYR A 132 12.56 -10.10 -58.95
C TYR A 132 12.99 -9.19 -57.80
N THR A 133 12.79 -7.88 -57.96
CA THR A 133 12.94 -6.90 -56.88
C THR A 133 11.87 -7.17 -55.83
N LYS A 134 12.26 -7.87 -54.77
CA LYS A 134 11.41 -8.10 -53.59
C LYS A 134 11.31 -6.78 -52.83
N GLU A 135 10.20 -6.07 -52.97
CA GLU A 135 9.93 -4.89 -52.15
C GLU A 135 10.00 -5.26 -50.67
N ASN A 136 10.95 -4.65 -49.98
CA ASN A 136 11.21 -4.84 -48.58
C ASN A 136 10.13 -4.10 -47.77
N ARG A 137 8.92 -4.65 -47.69
CA ARG A 137 7.92 -4.17 -46.73
C ARG A 137 8.37 -4.58 -45.33
N GLN A 138 9.22 -3.75 -44.73
CA GLN A 138 9.40 -3.78 -43.29
C GLN A 138 8.04 -3.52 -42.62
N PRO A 139 7.59 -4.37 -41.68
CA PRO A 139 6.47 -4.00 -40.83
C PRO A 139 6.95 -2.83 -39.98
N SER A 140 6.41 -1.64 -40.24
CA SER A 140 6.70 -0.44 -39.45
C SER A 140 6.38 -0.75 -37.99
N ARG A 141 7.44 -0.95 -37.18
CA ARG A 141 7.31 -1.15 -35.75
C ARG A 141 6.58 0.06 -35.19
N GLN A 142 5.36 -0.17 -34.70
CA GLN A 142 4.58 0.78 -33.92
C GLN A 142 5.48 1.29 -32.78
N ARG A 143 5.81 2.59 -32.80
CA ARG A 143 6.75 3.14 -31.80
C ARG A 143 6.03 3.16 -30.45
N PHE A 144 6.78 2.99 -29.36
CA PHE A 144 6.22 2.99 -28.00
C PHE A 144 5.33 4.22 -27.72
N ALA A 145 5.69 5.36 -28.30
CA ALA A 145 4.94 6.61 -28.21
C ALA A 145 3.56 6.59 -28.90
N ASP A 146 3.35 5.70 -29.88
CA ASP A 146 2.06 5.59 -30.59
C ASP A 146 0.98 4.95 -29.72
N ARG A 147 1.36 4.25 -28.64
CA ARG A 147 0.43 3.58 -27.72
C ARG A 147 -0.35 4.55 -26.83
N PHE A 148 0.11 5.79 -26.71
CA PHE A 148 -0.54 6.83 -25.91
C PHE A 148 -1.31 7.83 -26.77
N ARG A 149 -1.27 7.70 -28.10
CA ARG A 149 -2.11 8.49 -28.99
C ARG A 149 -3.42 7.74 -29.19
N GLY A 150 -4.51 8.36 -28.77
CA GLY A 150 -5.86 7.84 -29.01
C GLY A 150 -6.13 7.64 -30.50
N PRO A 151 -7.15 6.84 -30.85
CA PRO A 151 -7.46 6.52 -32.24
C PRO A 151 -7.95 7.80 -32.93
N GLY A 152 -7.09 8.42 -33.76
CA GLY A 152 -7.46 9.60 -34.55
C GLY A 152 -6.35 10.58 -34.90
N TYR A 153 -5.20 10.58 -34.20
CA TYR A 153 -4.15 11.56 -34.49
C TYR A 153 -3.23 11.10 -35.63
N LYS A 154 -3.59 11.44 -36.86
CA LYS A 154 -2.67 11.44 -38.02
C LYS A 154 -1.64 12.55 -37.82
N ASN A 155 -0.38 12.27 -38.16
CA ASN A 155 0.70 13.25 -38.10
C ASN A 155 0.32 14.48 -38.93
N ALA A 156 0.27 15.66 -38.31
CA ALA A 156 0.29 16.90 -39.05
C ALA A 156 1.60 16.89 -39.86
N ALA A 157 1.48 16.88 -41.18
CA ALA A 157 2.62 17.13 -42.04
C ALA A 157 3.16 18.52 -41.65
N THR A 158 4.41 18.57 -41.18
CA THR A 158 5.14 19.82 -41.01
C THR A 158 5.41 20.37 -42.41
N ALA A 159 4.40 21.01 -42.99
CA ALA A 159 4.56 21.92 -44.11
C ALA A 159 5.16 23.21 -43.55
N GLY A 160 6.26 23.64 -44.16
CA GLY A 160 7.10 24.72 -43.68
C GLY A 160 6.34 25.99 -43.34
N GLY A 161 6.69 26.56 -42.18
CA GLY A 161 6.35 27.92 -41.80
C GLY A 161 7.64 28.72 -41.75
N GLY A 162 7.81 29.61 -42.71
CA GLY A 162 8.83 30.64 -42.70
C GLY A 162 8.68 31.59 -41.51
N LEU A 163 9.83 32.13 -41.10
CA LEU A 163 9.98 33.20 -40.12
C LEU A 163 9.27 34.48 -40.60
N PRO A 164 8.68 35.25 -39.70
CA PRO A 164 8.97 36.68 -39.58
C PRO A 164 10.19 36.90 -38.67
#